data_AF-A0A1V1T569-F1
#
_entry.id   AF-A0A1V1T569-F1
#
_cell.length_a   1.000
_cell.length_b   1.000
_cell.length_c   1.000
_cell.angle_alpha   90.00
_cell.angle_beta   90.00
_cell.angle_gamma   90.00
#
_symmetry.space_group_name_H-M   'P 1'
#
loop_
_entity.id
_entity.type
_entity.pdbx_description
1 polymer ?
#
loop_
_entity_poly.entity_id
_entity_poly.type
_entity_poly.pdbx_seq_one_letter_code
_entity_poly.pdbx_strand_id
1 'polypeptide(L)'
;MAASDVEARMHTDHCIEAVRLALMCYGDTTPAITVLNPDAPRGEMSDFSPAKKCRRFEKLQDWSVQNALNPPPPWDWHPEKKTSGERGAIAANPV
;
A
#
# COMPACT_ATOMS: atom_id res chain seq x y z
N MET A 1 14.51 -32.63 3.12
CA MET A 1 13.33 -33.00 3.94
C MET A 1 12.24 -32.04 3.55
N ALA A 2 11.09 -32.53 3.06
CA ALA A 2 9.96 -31.65 2.78
C ALA A 2 9.36 -31.19 4.12
N ALA A 3 8.99 -29.91 4.21
CA ALA A 3 8.29 -29.37 5.38
C ALA A 3 7.01 -30.16 5.64
N SER A 4 6.62 -30.29 6.91
CA SER A 4 5.32 -30.90 7.27
C SER A 4 4.16 -30.02 6.77
N ASP A 5 2.96 -30.59 6.61
CA ASP A 5 1.78 -29.83 6.15
C ASP A 5 1.47 -28.63 7.07
N VAL A 6 1.73 -28.76 8.37
CA VAL A 6 1.55 -27.67 9.35
C VAL A 6 2.58 -26.56 9.13
N GLU A 7 3.84 -26.94 8.89
CA GLU A 7 4.93 -26.00 8.64
C GLU A 7 4.74 -25.25 7.31
N ALA A 8 4.27 -25.93 6.27
CA ALA A 8 3.95 -25.31 4.98
C ALA A 8 2.82 -24.27 5.09
N ARG A 9 1.79 -24.58 5.89
CA ARG A 9 0.67 -23.65 6.15
C ARG A 9 1.12 -22.46 6.99
N MET A 10 1.86 -22.70 8.06
CA MET A 10 2.40 -21.63 8.91
C MET A 10 3.29 -20.67 8.11
N HIS A 11 4.14 -21.19 7.23
CA HIS A 11 4.99 -20.38 6.36
C HIS A 11 4.16 -19.52 5.41
N THR A 12 3.15 -20.11 4.78
CA THR A 12 2.23 -19.40 3.88
C THR A 12 1.48 -18.29 4.62
N ASP A 13 0.91 -18.59 5.80
CA ASP A 13 0.17 -17.62 6.62
C ASP A 13 1.05 -16.45 7.06
N HIS A 14 2.28 -16.74 7.51
CA HIS A 14 3.25 -15.71 7.88
C HIS A 14 3.60 -14.80 6.70
N CYS A 15 3.82 -15.37 5.51
CA CYS A 15 4.12 -14.58 4.30
C CYS A 15 2.95 -13.68 3.88
N ILE A 16 1.72 -14.20 3.90
CA ILE A 16 0.52 -13.41 3.55
C ILE A 16 0.35 -12.26 4.55
N GLU A 17 0.53 -12.54 5.84
CA GLU A 17 0.44 -11.52 6.88
C GLU A 17 1.54 -10.45 6.74
N ALA A 18 2.78 -10.85 6.44
CA ALA A 18 3.87 -9.93 6.19
C ALA A 18 3.58 -9.00 5.00
N VAL A 19 3.05 -9.53 3.90
CA VAL A 19 2.64 -8.73 2.73
C VAL A 19 1.48 -7.81 3.07
N ARG A 20 0.48 -8.28 3.82
CA ARG A 20 -0.65 -7.47 4.27
C ARG A 20 -0.18 -6.29 5.13
N LEU A 21 0.68 -6.55 6.11
CA LEU A 21 1.27 -5.52 6.97
C LEU A 21 2.09 -4.52 6.15
N ALA A 22 2.88 -4.98 5.19
CA ALA A 22 3.60 -4.09 4.29
C ALA A 22 2.63 -3.21 3.49
N LEU A 23 1.62 -3.77 2.82
CA LEU A 23 0.65 -2.99 2.04
C LEU A 23 -0.12 -1.97 2.89
N MET A 24 -0.52 -2.34 4.09
CA MET A 24 -1.26 -1.44 4.99
C MET A 24 -0.38 -0.37 5.63
N CYS A 25 0.87 -0.69 5.95
CA CYS A 25 1.70 0.14 6.83
C CYS A 25 3.01 0.66 6.22
N TYR A 26 3.35 0.29 4.97
CA TYR A 26 4.54 0.82 4.28
C TYR A 26 4.47 2.35 4.10
N GLY A 27 3.26 2.92 4.08
CA GLY A 27 3.06 4.34 4.35
C GLY A 27 2.95 4.61 5.85
N ASP A 28 4.05 4.52 6.60
CA ASP A 28 4.09 4.98 8.00
C ASP A 28 3.82 6.49 8.02
N THR A 29 2.78 6.92 8.74
CA THR A 29 2.42 8.33 8.93
C THR A 29 2.72 8.82 10.33
N THR A 30 3.41 8.02 11.14
CA THR A 30 3.84 8.40 12.47
C THR A 30 4.76 9.63 12.36
N PRO A 31 4.42 10.76 12.99
CA PRO A 31 5.32 11.89 13.03
C PRO A 31 6.65 11.50 13.69
N ALA A 32 7.77 11.93 13.12
CA ALA A 32 9.06 11.84 13.79
C ALA A 32 9.10 12.91 14.90
N ILE A 33 8.96 12.49 16.16
CA ILE A 33 8.95 13.41 17.30
C ILE A 33 10.39 13.62 17.78
N THR A 34 10.72 14.88 18.07
CA THR A 34 11.98 15.25 18.72
C THR A 34 11.64 15.86 20.08
N VAL A 35 12.31 15.38 21.13
CA VAL A 35 12.17 15.88 22.49
C VAL A 35 13.45 16.57 22.94
N LEU A 36 13.30 17.63 23.74
CA LEU A 36 14.44 18.30 24.34
C LEU A 36 15.06 17.39 25.39
N ASN A 37 16.36 17.18 25.28
CA ASN A 37 17.15 16.41 26.23
C ASN A 37 18.49 17.12 26.47
N PRO A 38 18.69 17.75 27.64
CA PRO A 38 19.93 18.46 27.98
C PRO A 38 21.18 17.57 27.95
N ASP A 39 21.01 16.26 28.17
CA ASP A 39 22.09 15.28 28.20
C ASP A 39 22.42 14.73 26.80
N ALA A 40 21.59 15.05 25.80
CA ALA A 40 21.86 14.67 24.41
C ALA A 40 22.89 15.63 23.79
N PRO A 41 23.78 15.17 22.89
CA PRO A 41 24.84 16.00 22.30
C PRO A 41 24.37 17.27 21.58
N ARG A 42 23.10 17.34 21.16
CA ARG A 42 22.50 18.49 20.49
C ARG A 42 21.42 19.19 21.32
N GLY A 43 21.24 18.82 22.59
CA GLY A 43 20.15 19.31 23.43
C GLY A 43 18.78 18.71 23.09
N GLU A 44 18.73 17.73 22.19
CA GLU A 44 17.52 17.11 21.66
C GLU A 44 17.78 15.65 21.24
N MET A 45 16.74 14.82 21.28
CA MET A 45 16.78 13.44 20.83
C MET A 45 15.47 13.05 20.16
N SER A 46 15.52 12.06 19.25
CA SER A 46 14.31 11.49 18.66
C SER A 46 13.55 10.64 19.69
N ASP A 47 12.24 10.85 19.76
CA ASP A 47 11.33 10.03 20.56
C ASP A 47 10.74 8.91 19.70
N PHE A 48 11.10 7.67 20.03
CA PHE A 48 10.65 6.46 19.35
C PHE A 48 9.49 5.76 20.06
N SER A 49 8.99 6.32 21.18
CA SER A 49 7.83 5.80 21.90
C SER A 49 6.47 5.90 21.18
N PRO A 50 6.23 6.80 20.19
CA PRO A 50 4.93 6.90 19.55
C PRO A 50 4.48 5.62 18.86
N ALA A 51 3.22 5.25 19.10
CA ALA A 51 2.60 4.11 18.44
C ALA A 51 2.56 4.34 16.92
N LYS A 52 2.98 3.31 16.18
CA LYS A 52 2.98 3.36 14.72
C LYS A 52 1.57 3.58 14.16
N LYS A 53 1.43 4.53 13.23
CA LYS A 53 0.18 4.87 12.55
C LYS A 53 0.30 4.59 11.06
N CYS A 54 -0.45 3.58 10.60
CA CYS A 54 -0.57 3.23 9.19
C CYS A 54 -1.53 4.20 8.46
N ARG A 55 -1.40 4.31 7.13
CA ARG A 55 -2.37 5.05 6.30
C ARG A 55 -3.74 4.38 6.36
N ARG A 56 -4.80 5.17 6.14
CA ARG A 56 -6.17 4.63 5.93
C ARG A 56 -6.19 3.80 4.65
N PHE A 57 -6.11 2.48 4.81
CA PHE A 57 -6.04 1.53 3.70
C PHE A 57 -7.30 1.56 2.83
N GLU A 58 -8.44 1.91 3.41
CA GLU A 58 -9.73 2.03 2.73
C GLU A 58 -9.67 3.05 1.59
N LYS A 59 -8.97 4.18 1.79
CA LYS A 59 -8.82 5.19 0.72
C LYS A 59 -8.02 4.69 -0.48
N LEU A 60 -7.09 3.76 -0.27
CA LEU A 60 -6.35 3.13 -1.36
C LEU A 60 -7.24 2.12 -2.11
N GLN A 61 -8.08 1.37 -1.38
CA GLN A 61 -9.08 0.50 -1.99
C GLN A 61 -10.09 1.31 -2.81
N ASP A 62 -10.62 2.41 -2.25
CA ASP A 62 -11.55 3.30 -2.93
C ASP A 62 -10.95 3.86 -4.22
N TRP A 63 -9.71 4.37 -4.16
CA TRP A 63 -9.00 4.84 -5.34
C TRP A 63 -8.80 3.71 -6.36
N SER A 64 -8.40 2.51 -5.91
CA SER A 64 -8.18 1.36 -6.80
C SER A 64 -9.45 0.93 -7.51
N VAL A 65 -10.61 0.97 -6.85
CA VAL A 65 -11.90 0.67 -7.48
C VAL A 65 -12.29 1.76 -8.46
N GLN A 66 -12.14 3.03 -8.08
CA GLN A 66 -12.45 4.18 -8.94
C GLN A 66 -11.57 4.26 -10.19
N ASN A 67 -10.34 3.78 -10.09
CA ASN A 67 -9.33 3.82 -11.16
C ASN A 67 -9.08 2.42 -11.75
N ALA A 68 -9.90 1.43 -11.37
CA ALA A 68 -9.85 0.13 -12.02
C ALA A 68 -10.18 0.37 -13.49
N LEU A 69 -9.24 0.03 -14.37
CA LEU A 69 -9.58 -0.17 -15.77
C LEU A 69 -10.71 -1.20 -15.77
N ASN A 70 -11.77 -0.95 -16.52
CA ASN A 70 -12.78 -1.95 -16.81
C ASN A 70 -12.28 -2.69 -18.05
N PRO A 71 -11.35 -3.66 -17.96
CA PRO A 71 -10.98 -4.39 -19.15
C PRO A 71 -12.23 -5.13 -19.63
N PRO A 72 -12.45 -5.19 -20.95
CA PRO A 72 -13.46 -6.09 -21.48
C PRO A 72 -13.21 -7.50 -20.92
N PRO A 73 -14.26 -8.32 -20.73
CA PRO A 73 -14.08 -9.69 -20.29
C PRO A 73 -13.09 -10.42 -21.21
N PRO A 74 -12.38 -11.46 -20.72
CA PRO A 74 -11.21 -12.02 -21.42
C PRO A 74 -11.44 -12.47 -22.88
N TRP A 75 -12.69 -12.77 -23.25
CA TRP A 75 -13.09 -13.16 -24.61
C TRP A 75 -13.35 -11.97 -25.55
N ASP A 76 -13.52 -10.76 -25.03
CA ASP A 76 -13.69 -9.51 -25.77
C ASP A 76 -12.38 -8.70 -25.86
N TRP A 77 -11.22 -9.35 -25.61
CA TRP A 77 -9.91 -8.73 -25.79
C TRP A 77 -9.62 -8.56 -27.28
N HIS A 78 -9.78 -7.34 -27.78
CA HIS A 78 -9.25 -6.94 -29.07
C HIS A 78 -7.97 -6.12 -28.83
N PRO A 79 -6.83 -6.47 -29.44
CA PRO A 79 -5.67 -5.59 -29.41
C PRO A 79 -6.08 -4.30 -30.11
N GLU A 80 -6.23 -3.21 -29.34
CA GLU A 80 -6.66 -1.93 -29.88
C GLU A 80 -5.83 -1.57 -31.12
N LYS A 81 -6.48 -1.46 -32.27
CA LYS A 81 -5.94 -0.60 -33.32
C LYS A 81 -6.06 0.81 -32.76
N LYS A 82 -4.95 1.35 -32.24
CA LYS A 82 -4.87 2.73 -31.76
C LYS A 82 -5.33 3.67 -32.88
N THR A 83 -6.60 4.03 -32.90
CA THR A 83 -7.10 5.11 -33.73
C THR A 83 -6.63 6.40 -33.07
N SER A 84 -5.58 6.96 -33.66
CA SER A 84 -5.09 8.31 -33.38
C SER A 84 -6.25 9.29 -33.53
N GLY A 85 -6.89 9.69 -32.42
CA GLY A 85 -7.94 10.71 -32.50
C GLY A 85 -8.73 10.94 -31.22
N GLU A 86 -9.05 9.90 -30.45
CA GLU A 86 -9.98 10.04 -29.32
C GLU A 86 -9.28 9.61 -28.04
N ARG A 87 -8.64 10.57 -27.38
CA ARG A 87 -8.39 10.48 -25.94
C ARG A 87 -9.77 10.44 -25.28
N GLY A 88 -10.30 9.23 -25.12
CA GLY A 88 -11.47 8.96 -24.31
C GLY A 88 -11.24 9.65 -22.97
N ALA A 89 -12.08 10.63 -22.70
CA ALA A 89 -11.97 11.48 -21.53
C ALA A 89 -11.86 10.61 -20.28
N ILE A 90 -10.67 10.58 -19.69
CA ILE A 90 -10.56 10.47 -18.24
C ILE A 90 -11.39 11.63 -17.69
N ALA A 91 -12.62 11.36 -17.31
CA ALA A 91 -13.38 12.29 -16.50
C ALA A 91 -12.57 12.43 -15.19
N ALA A 92 -11.69 13.42 -15.16
CA ALA A 92 -11.06 13.88 -13.95
C ALA A 92 -12.22 14.20 -13.00
N ASN A 93 -12.40 13.36 -11.98
CA ASN A 93 -13.26 13.72 -10.88
C ASN A 93 -12.72 15.04 -10.32
N PRO A 94 -13.52 16.13 -10.32
CA PRO A 94 -13.07 17.38 -9.74
C PRO A 94 -12.88 17.14 -8.24
N VAL A 95 -11.68 17.48 -7.75
CA VAL A 95 -11.40 17.66 -6.32
C VAL A 95 -12.24 18.79 -5.77
#